data_AF-A0A1G2HUS8-F1
#
_entry.id   AF-A0A1G2HUS8-F1
#
_cell.length_a   1.000
_cell.length_b   1.000
_cell.length_c   1.000
_cell.angle_alpha   90.00
_cell.angle_beta   90.00
_cell.angle_gamma   90.00
#
_symmetry.space_group_name_H-M   'P 1'
#
loop_
_entity.id
_entity.type
_entity.pdbx_description
1 polymer ?
#
loop_
_entity_poly.entity_id
_entity_poly.type
_entity_poly.pdbx_seq_one_letter_code
_entity_poly.pdbx_strand_id
1 'polypeptide(L)'
;MEINIGSKDNNREIEIEVSDLQKAKDFLEELGLVAFRQQEKKRHTFKLGEVIVDIDTWPSIPTYVELEGPNEESLKEAAVKLGLDWKNVVFKSARFIIEEKYGIPVSSLHFFTFSKIE
;
A
#
# COMPACT_ATOMS: atom_id res chain seq x y z
N MET A 1 -3.61 -3.61 -11.56
CA MET A 1 -4.46 -2.71 -10.76
C MET A 1 -4.71 -3.40 -9.44
N GLU A 2 -4.34 -2.79 -8.33
CA GLU A 2 -4.68 -3.28 -6.98
C GLU A 2 -6.03 -2.70 -6.57
N ILE A 3 -6.83 -3.45 -5.82
CA ILE A 3 -8.12 -2.96 -5.31
C ILE A 3 -8.28 -3.32 -3.85
N ASN A 4 -8.67 -2.31 -3.06
CA ASN A 4 -9.06 -2.47 -1.66
C ASN A 4 -10.55 -2.11 -1.49
N ILE A 5 -11.35 -3.06 -1.01
CA ILE A 5 -12.75 -2.78 -0.65
C ILE A 5 -12.75 -2.48 0.84
N GLY A 6 -12.97 -1.22 1.20
CA GLY A 6 -13.05 -0.78 2.58
C GLY A 6 -14.30 -1.33 3.26
N SER A 7 -14.25 -2.58 3.73
CA SER A 7 -15.22 -3.03 4.72
C SER A 7 -14.77 -2.48 6.08
N LYS A 8 -15.62 -1.65 6.69
CA LYS A 8 -15.38 -1.10 8.04
C LYS A 8 -15.14 -2.16 9.12
N ASP A 9 -15.42 -3.44 8.83
CA ASP A 9 -15.44 -4.52 9.81
C ASP A 9 -14.20 -5.44 9.81
N ASN A 10 -13.35 -5.48 8.77
CA ASN A 10 -12.26 -6.48 8.74
C ASN A 10 -10.86 -5.95 9.10
N ASN A 11 -10.51 -4.69 8.79
CA ASN A 11 -9.21 -4.11 9.13
C ASN A 11 -9.40 -2.83 9.94
N ARG A 12 -9.49 -2.97 11.27
CA ARG A 12 -9.49 -1.79 12.15
C ARG A 12 -8.08 -1.19 12.17
N GLU A 13 -7.97 0.01 11.62
CA GLU A 13 -6.73 0.77 11.60
C GLU A 13 -6.78 1.88 12.67
N ILE A 14 -5.68 2.05 13.40
CA ILE A 14 -5.47 3.15 14.35
C ILE A 14 -4.20 3.86 13.90
N GLU A 15 -4.37 5.05 13.32
CA GLU A 15 -3.27 5.87 12.83
C GLU A 15 -3.06 7.08 13.73
N ILE A 16 -1.80 7.42 13.95
CA ILE A 16 -1.39 8.54 14.82
C ILE A 16 -0.31 9.33 14.08
N GLU A 17 -0.52 10.63 13.93
CA GLU A 17 0.51 11.52 13.41
C GLU A 17 1.63 11.69 14.43
N VAL A 18 2.88 11.56 13.98
CA VAL A 18 4.08 11.78 14.80
C VAL A 18 4.90 12.94 14.23
N SER A 19 5.44 13.77 15.11
CA SER A 19 6.24 14.94 14.72
C SER A 19 7.71 14.62 14.42
N ASP A 20 8.18 13.44 14.83
CA ASP A 20 9.56 12.97 14.67
C ASP A 20 9.58 11.44 14.57
N LEU A 21 10.01 10.94 13.41
CA LEU A 21 10.07 9.51 13.12
C LEU A 21 11.05 8.76 14.05
N GLN A 22 12.21 9.35 14.34
CA GLN A 22 13.23 8.69 15.14
C GLN A 22 12.77 8.57 16.60
N LYS A 23 12.21 9.63 17.17
CA LYS A 23 11.66 9.58 18.54
C LYS A 23 10.50 8.59 18.68
N ALA A 24 9.63 8.52 17.68
CA ALA A 24 8.53 7.55 17.67
C ALA A 24 9.05 6.11 17.64
N LYS A 25 10.08 5.84 16.83
CA LYS A 25 10.76 4.55 16.79
C LYS A 25 11.40 4.21 18.14
N ASP A 26 12.21 5.11 18.69
CA ASP A 26 12.90 4.91 19.97
C ASP A 26 11.89 4.60 21.09
N PHE A 27 10.78 5.33 21.15
CA PHE A 27 9.71 5.09 22.12
C PHE A 27 9.11 3.68 22.02
N LEU A 28 8.87 3.17 20.81
CA LEU A 28 8.34 1.82 20.62
C LEU A 28 9.37 0.75 20.99
N GLU A 29 10.65 0.98 20.69
CA GLU A 29 11.75 0.08 21.07
C GLU A 29 11.95 0.02 22.60
N GLU A 30 11.80 1.13 23.31
CA GLU A 30 11.81 1.18 24.78
C GLU A 30 10.63 0.41 25.42
N LEU A 31 9.53 0.22 24.70
CA LEU A 31 8.43 -0.67 25.11
C LEU A 31 8.70 -2.15 24.83
N GLY A 32 9.86 -2.49 24.27
CA GLY A 32 10.26 -3.86 23.94
C GLY A 32 9.78 -4.34 22.56
N LEU A 33 9.30 -3.43 21.69
CA LEU A 33 8.99 -3.77 20.29
C LEU A 33 10.26 -3.77 19.44
N VAL A 34 10.24 -4.52 18.34
CA VAL A 34 11.37 -4.62 17.41
C VAL A 34 11.02 -3.95 16.09
N ALA A 35 11.87 -3.04 15.63
CA ALA A 35 11.77 -2.47 14.29
C ALA A 35 12.10 -3.53 13.22
N PHE A 36 11.08 -4.28 12.81
CA PHE A 36 11.26 -5.45 11.95
C PHE A 36 11.66 -5.10 10.51
N ARG A 37 11.08 -4.03 9.95
CA ARG A 37 11.32 -3.61 8.57
C ARG A 37 11.12 -2.11 8.38
N GLN A 38 11.96 -1.50 7.55
CA GLN A 38 11.75 -0.19 6.97
C GLN A 38 11.34 -0.31 5.50
N GLN A 39 10.25 0.36 5.13
CA GLN A 39 9.73 0.36 3.76
C GLN A 39 9.50 1.78 3.27
N GLU A 40 9.75 2.02 1.99
CA GLU A 40 9.40 3.27 1.32
C GLU A 40 8.55 3.00 0.09
N LYS A 41 7.60 3.90 -0.15
CA LYS A 41 6.91 4.02 -1.43
C LYS A 41 6.70 5.49 -1.75
N LYS A 42 6.54 5.81 -3.03
CA LYS A 42 6.04 7.11 -3.48
C LYS A 42 4.58 6.93 -3.89
N ARG A 43 3.70 7.73 -3.30
CA ARG A 43 2.26 7.70 -3.56
C ARG A 43 1.79 9.08 -4.01
N HIS A 44 1.00 9.11 -5.08
CA HIS A 44 0.15 10.26 -5.41
C HIS A 44 -1.30 9.85 -5.21
N THR A 45 -1.98 10.54 -4.30
CA THR A 45 -3.36 10.25 -3.93
C THR A 45 -4.32 11.24 -4.56
N PHE A 46 -5.36 10.71 -5.21
CA PHE A 46 -6.46 11.48 -5.78
C PHE A 46 -7.80 10.96 -5.25
N LYS A 47 -8.83 11.80 -5.33
CA LYS A 47 -10.20 11.44 -4.97
C LYS A 47 -11.11 11.55 -6.19
N LEU A 48 -11.77 10.46 -6.55
CA LEU A 48 -12.76 10.36 -7.61
C LEU A 48 -14.11 9.96 -7.01
N GLY A 49 -14.91 10.94 -6.59
CA GLY A 49 -16.14 10.68 -5.83
C GLY A 49 -15.81 10.09 -4.46
N GLU A 50 -16.26 8.87 -4.19
CA GLU A 50 -15.98 8.12 -2.96
C GLU A 50 -14.78 7.17 -3.09
N VAL A 51 -14.19 7.06 -4.29
CA VAL A 51 -13.03 6.20 -4.56
C VAL A 51 -11.74 6.99 -4.40
N ILE A 52 -10.80 6.45 -3.64
CA ILE A 52 -9.42 6.89 -3.55
C ILE A 52 -8.64 6.21 -4.69
N VAL A 53 -7.86 7.01 -5.41
CA VAL A 53 -7.01 6.55 -6.52
C VAL A 53 -5.56 6.84 -6.14
N ASP A 54 -4.82 5.78 -5.84
CA ASP A 54 -3.43 5.87 -5.43
C ASP A 54 -2.50 5.38 -6.54
N ILE A 55 -1.58 6.24 -6.95
CA ILE A 55 -0.54 5.91 -7.92
C ILE A 55 0.74 5.61 -7.14
N ASP A 56 1.02 4.32 -7.00
CA ASP A 56 2.07 3.79 -6.15
C ASP A 56 3.29 3.36 -6.95
N THR A 57 4.45 3.84 -6.49
CA THR A 57 5.75 3.36 -6.93
C THR A 57 6.48 2.76 -5.74
N TRP A 58 6.78 1.48 -5.83
CA TRP A 58 7.61 0.75 -4.88
C TRP A 58 9.02 0.54 -5.47
N PRO A 59 10.03 0.26 -4.65
CA PRO A 59 11.37 -0.07 -5.13
C PRO A 59 11.35 -1.26 -6.10
N SER A 60 12.13 -1.14 -7.19
CA SER A 60 12.39 -2.22 -8.16
C SER A 60 11.19 -2.80 -8.91
N ILE A 61 10.01 -2.16 -8.87
CA ILE A 61 8.84 -2.57 -9.67
C ILE A 61 8.22 -1.39 -10.42
N PRO A 62 7.52 -1.63 -11.55
CA PRO A 62 6.77 -0.58 -12.23
C PRO A 62 5.68 0.04 -11.35
N THR A 63 5.48 1.34 -11.51
CA THR A 63 4.36 2.09 -10.91
C THR A 63 3.03 1.46 -11.29
N TYR A 64 2.10 1.38 -10.34
CA TYR A 64 0.76 0.88 -10.57
C TYR A 64 -0.30 1.72 -9.83
N VAL A 65 -1.56 1.49 -10.18
CA VAL A 65 -2.72 2.12 -9.55
C VAL A 65 -3.40 1.16 -8.58
N GLU A 66 -3.69 1.69 -7.39
CA GLU A 66 -4.59 1.12 -6.38
C GLU A 66 -5.89 1.92 -6.36
N LEU A 67 -7.03 1.23 -6.35
CA LEU A 67 -8.35 1.83 -6.16
C LEU A 67 -8.92 1.36 -4.83
N GLU A 68 -9.28 2.31 -3.96
CA GLU A 68 -9.90 2.01 -2.68
C GLU A 68 -11.28 2.65 -2.58
N GLY A 69 -12.28 1.90 -2.15
CA GLY A 69 -13.66 2.38 -2.17
C GLY A 69 -14.63 1.56 -1.33
N PRO A 70 -15.86 2.04 -1.15
CA PRO A 70 -16.84 1.45 -0.25
C PRO A 70 -17.36 0.08 -0.71
N ASN A 71 -17.34 -0.19 -2.01
CA ASN A 71 -17.84 -1.44 -2.59
C ASN A 71 -17.28 -1.67 -4.02
N GLU A 72 -17.41 -2.90 -4.51
CA GLU A 72 -16.92 -3.30 -5.83
C GLU A 72 -17.56 -2.51 -6.99
N GLU A 73 -18.83 -2.13 -6.88
CA GLU A 73 -19.54 -1.37 -7.91
C GLU A 73 -18.91 0.01 -8.13
N SER A 74 -18.67 0.76 -7.05
CA SER A 74 -17.99 2.06 -7.10
C SER A 74 -16.59 1.97 -7.72
N LEU A 75 -15.87 0.88 -7.44
CA LEU A 75 -14.53 0.63 -7.96
C LEU A 75 -14.54 0.28 -9.45
N LYS A 76 -15.53 -0.51 -9.91
CA LYS A 76 -15.75 -0.81 -11.33
C LYS A 76 -16.03 0.46 -12.12
N GLU A 77 -16.90 1.32 -11.60
CA GLU A 77 -17.19 2.61 -12.23
C GLU A 77 -15.95 3.51 -12.31
N ALA A 78 -15.16 3.57 -11.24
CA ALA A 78 -13.91 4.33 -11.23
C ALA A 78 -12.91 3.79 -12.26
N ALA A 79 -12.74 2.46 -12.34
CA ALA A 79 -11.87 1.82 -13.33
C ALA A 79 -12.28 2.18 -14.77
N VAL A 80 -13.58 2.13 -15.08
CA VAL A 80 -14.10 2.53 -16.41
C VAL A 80 -13.80 3.99 -16.71
N LYS A 81 -14.04 4.91 -15.76
CA LYS A 81 -13.77 6.35 -15.92
C LYS A 81 -12.28 6.64 -16.15
N LEU A 82 -11.40 5.85 -15.55
CA LEU A 82 -9.95 5.96 -15.67
C LEU A 82 -9.37 5.20 -16.88
N GLY A 83 -10.22 4.52 -17.67
CA GLY A 83 -9.77 3.72 -18.81
C GLY A 83 -8.98 2.46 -18.43
N LEU A 84 -9.20 1.93 -17.22
CA LEU A 84 -8.54 0.75 -16.70
C LEU A 84 -9.37 -0.51 -16.99
N ASP A 85 -8.73 -1.60 -17.42
CA ASP A 85 -9.40 -2.89 -17.64
C ASP A 85 -9.55 -3.65 -16.32
N TRP A 86 -10.81 -3.87 -15.92
CA TRP A 86 -11.17 -4.62 -14.71
C TRP A 86 -10.63 -6.05 -14.69
N LYS A 87 -10.33 -6.65 -15.85
CA LYS A 87 -9.73 -8.00 -15.92
C LYS A 87 -8.31 -8.05 -15.33
N ASN A 88 -7.65 -6.90 -15.18
CA ASN A 88 -6.29 -6.78 -14.63
C ASN A 88 -6.27 -6.47 -13.12
N VAL A 89 -7.41 -6.63 -12.44
CA VAL A 89 -7.53 -6.45 -10.99
C VAL A 89 -6.82 -7.56 -10.24
N VAL A 90 -6.15 -7.17 -9.16
CA VAL A 90 -5.65 -8.09 -8.14
C VAL A 90 -6.22 -7.69 -6.78
N PHE A 91 -6.88 -8.63 -6.11
CA PHE A 91 -7.42 -8.47 -4.76
C PHE A 91 -6.43 -9.02 -3.72
N LYS A 92 -5.22 -8.45 -3.69
CA LYS A 92 -4.15 -8.81 -2.75
C LYS A 92 -3.40 -7.54 -2.38
N SER A 93 -2.80 -7.52 -1.19
CA SER A 93 -1.96 -6.39 -0.79
C SER A 93 -0.71 -6.28 -1.66
N ALA A 94 -0.16 -5.06 -1.75
CA ALA A 94 1.11 -4.75 -2.39
C ALA A 94 2.20 -5.79 -2.12
N ARG A 95 2.36 -6.26 -0.87
CA ARG A 95 3.35 -7.28 -0.50
C ARG A 95 3.21 -8.56 -1.32
N PHE A 96 2.01 -9.12 -1.40
CA PHE A 96 1.76 -10.34 -2.17
C PHE A 96 1.93 -10.12 -3.66
N ILE A 97 1.47 -8.97 -4.17
CA ILE A 97 1.68 -8.60 -5.58
C ILE A 97 3.16 -8.55 -5.90
N ILE A 98 3.96 -7.92 -5.04
CA ILE A 98 5.40 -7.76 -5.22
C ILE A 98 6.11 -9.12 -5.23
N GLU A 99 5.83 -9.96 -4.25
CA GLU A 99 6.43 -11.29 -4.10
C GLU A 99 6.06 -12.23 -5.26
N GLU A 100 4.77 -12.35 -5.58
CA GLU A 100 4.31 -13.32 -6.58
C GLU A 100 4.64 -12.92 -8.01
N LYS A 101 4.55 -11.63 -8.34
CA LYS A 101 4.72 -11.15 -9.71
C LYS A 101 6.16 -10.81 -10.05
N TYR A 102 6.92 -10.29 -9.08
CA TYR A 102 8.27 -9.78 -9.33
C TYR A 102 9.36 -10.58 -8.59
N GLY A 103 8.98 -11.56 -7.75
CA GLY A 103 9.93 -12.44 -7.08
C GLY A 103 10.80 -11.75 -6.02
N ILE A 104 10.41 -10.55 -5.58
CA ILE A 104 11.14 -9.80 -4.55
C ILE A 104 10.61 -10.25 -3.19
N PRO A 105 11.43 -10.86 -2.31
CA PRO A 105 10.96 -11.47 -1.08
C PRO A 105 10.76 -10.42 0.03
N VAL A 106 9.85 -9.46 -0.18
CA VAL A 106 9.62 -8.32 0.72
C VAL A 106 9.46 -8.77 2.17
N SER A 107 8.82 -9.91 2.42
CA SER A 107 8.62 -10.49 3.75
C SER A 107 9.90 -10.83 4.51
N SER A 108 11.02 -11.08 3.83
CA SER A 108 12.30 -11.39 4.47
C SER A 108 13.26 -10.21 4.53
N LEU A 109 12.94 -9.09 3.86
CA LEU A 109 13.80 -7.91 3.85
C LEU A 109 13.63 -7.10 5.15
N HIS A 110 14.74 -6.56 5.65
CA HIS A 110 14.75 -5.56 6.70
C HIS A 110 14.63 -4.14 6.13
N PHE A 111 15.15 -3.93 4.92
CA PHE A 111 15.09 -2.66 4.19
C PHE A 111 14.50 -2.91 2.81
N PHE A 112 13.36 -2.29 2.54
CA PHE A 112 12.76 -2.24 1.20
C PHE A 112 12.49 -0.78 0.85
N THR A 113 13.57 -0.09 0.49
CA THR A 113 13.62 1.37 0.27
C THR A 113 14.18 1.68 -1.11
N PHE A 114 14.10 2.93 -1.59
CA PHE A 114 14.60 3.28 -2.91
C PHE A 114 16.14 3.25 -3.01
N SER A 115 16.83 3.38 -1.88
CA SER A 115 18.30 3.39 -1.82
C SER A 115 18.89 2.06 -1.33
N LYS A 116 18.09 1.22 -0.67
CA LYS A 116 18.56 -0.02 -0.02
C LYS A 116 17.49 -1.12 -0.06
N ILE A 117 17.89 -2.30 -0.54
CA ILE A 117 17.09 -3.53 -0.60
C ILE A 117 17.94 -4.65 0.03
N GLU A 118 17.69 -4.97 1.30
CA GLU A 118 18.44 -5.94 2.13
C GLU A 118 17.52 -6.63 3.15
#